data_AF-A0A957UZ69-F1
#
_entry.id   AF-A0A957UZ69-F1
#
_cell.length_a   1.000
_cell.length_b   1.000
_cell.length_c   1.000
_cell.angle_alpha   90.00
_cell.angle_beta   90.00
_cell.angle_gamma   90.00
#
_symmetry.space_group_name_H-M   'P 1'
#
loop_
_entity.id
_entity.type
_entity.pdbx_description
1 polymer ?
#
loop_
_entity_poly.entity_id
_entity_poly.type
_entity_poly.pdbx_seq_one_letter_code
_entity_poly.pdbx_strand_id
1 'polypeptide(L)'
;MAILVVTVGVVTVTGSSYGVRAEPAASCTALSGTAWATAVWSCGHVPTLADAVTIPTGVTLTVAGAAEAGALTLTTSGTRLSLASNATLSIAGTLIVSPGVPYASLVIGSGWLRFVGESRELFNANWEAATVGWHMEFALDEGAVGTASRAIKAGELRFTSGTVATTSDIRPDDGLDNTGIVTIAAGAVLSTTGNIERTGTAGAQSSAITVDGTLATSGSRISANTIAVGDGGTLRVKRAGGLTIAGALSYDPGATLAYAGSSTQTTNGELTANVGGLAVENSAGVALSKPVTVTGELALT
;
A
#
# COMPACT_ATOMS: atom_id res chain seq x y z
N MET A 1 17.23 48.22 -5.94
CA MET A 1 18.01 48.33 -4.70
C MET A 1 17.02 48.18 -3.54
N ALA A 2 17.03 47.03 -2.86
CA ALA A 2 16.15 46.78 -1.72
C ALA A 2 16.87 47.22 -0.45
N ILE A 3 16.20 47.99 0.41
CA ILE A 3 16.71 48.40 1.72
C ILE A 3 16.19 47.40 2.75
N LEU A 4 17.10 46.62 3.31
CA LEU A 4 16.83 45.73 4.43
C LEU A 4 16.91 46.55 5.73
N VAL A 5 15.78 46.80 6.38
CA VAL A 5 15.76 47.36 7.74
C VAL A 5 15.51 46.21 8.71
N VAL A 6 16.56 45.82 9.43
CA VAL A 6 16.46 44.82 10.50
C VAL A 6 16.14 45.57 11.79
N THR A 7 14.94 45.35 12.31
CA THR A 7 14.58 45.74 13.68
C THR A 7 14.41 44.47 14.49
N VAL A 8 14.98 44.42 15.69
CA VAL A 8 14.91 43.25 16.58
C VAL A 8 13.46 43.10 17.06
N GLY A 9 12.73 42.17 16.45
CA GLY A 9 11.35 41.84 16.77
C GLY A 9 10.55 41.54 15.51
N VAL A 10 10.21 40.25 15.31
CA VAL A 10 9.31 39.72 14.27
C VAL A 10 9.60 40.22 12.84
N VAL A 11 10.30 39.40 12.06
CA VAL A 11 10.45 39.62 10.62
C VAL A 11 9.14 39.23 9.92
N THR A 12 8.30 40.22 9.61
CA THR A 12 7.20 40.04 8.65
C THR A 12 7.74 40.35 7.26
N VAL A 13 7.97 39.31 6.44
CA VAL A 13 8.32 39.51 5.03
C VAL A 13 7.02 39.72 4.25
N THR A 14 6.63 40.97 4.06
CA THR A 14 5.55 41.36 3.14
C THR A 14 6.17 41.92 1.87
N GLY A 15 6.02 41.18 0.77
CA GLY A 15 6.25 41.69 -0.58
C GLY A 15 7.53 41.19 -1.26
N SER A 16 7.43 40.04 -1.91
CA SER A 16 7.70 39.92 -3.34
C SER A 16 7.08 38.62 -3.82
N SER A 17 6.47 38.66 -5.00
CA SER A 17 6.06 37.49 -5.75
C SER A 17 7.30 36.70 -6.15
N TYR A 18 7.96 36.05 -5.19
CA TYR A 18 8.74 34.86 -5.49
C TYR A 18 7.71 33.83 -5.94
N GLY A 19 7.38 33.88 -7.22
CA GLY A 19 6.79 32.74 -7.88
C GLY A 19 7.76 31.60 -7.61
N VAL A 20 7.38 30.71 -6.70
CA VAL A 20 8.00 29.41 -6.56
C VAL A 20 7.74 28.76 -7.91
N ARG A 21 8.67 28.98 -8.86
CA ARG A 21 8.68 28.20 -10.08
C ARG A 21 8.94 26.79 -9.59
N ALA A 22 7.94 25.93 -9.74
CA ALA A 22 8.17 24.51 -9.71
C ALA A 22 9.30 24.26 -10.72
N GLU A 23 10.49 23.91 -10.22
CA GLU A 23 11.55 23.44 -11.09
C GLU A 23 10.95 22.27 -11.90
N PRO A 24 11.10 22.28 -13.23
CA PRO A 24 10.56 21.21 -14.06
C PRO A 24 11.14 19.88 -13.59
N ALA A 25 10.29 18.85 -13.55
CA ALA A 25 10.68 17.50 -13.17
C ALA A 25 12.00 17.09 -13.83
N ALA A 26 13.06 16.93 -13.03
CA ALA A 26 14.36 16.52 -13.55
C ALA A 26 14.46 15.00 -13.62
N SER A 27 15.31 14.51 -14.52
CA SER A 27 15.69 13.10 -14.56
C SER A 27 17.02 12.91 -13.82
N CYS A 28 16.97 12.26 -12.66
CA CYS A 28 18.08 12.07 -11.75
C CYS A 28 18.57 10.61 -11.81
N THR A 29 19.76 10.38 -12.34
CA THR A 29 20.43 9.07 -12.29
C THR A 29 21.52 9.10 -11.23
N ALA A 30 21.56 8.08 -10.36
CA ALA A 30 22.65 7.91 -9.40
C ALA A 30 23.94 7.52 -10.15
N LEU A 31 24.95 8.39 -10.12
CA LEU A 31 26.23 8.18 -10.81
C LEU A 31 27.24 7.46 -9.92
N SER A 32 27.27 7.80 -8.63
CA SER A 32 28.15 7.18 -7.63
C SER A 32 27.68 7.47 -6.19
N GLY A 33 28.29 6.78 -5.23
CA GLY A 33 27.95 6.89 -3.81
C GLY A 33 27.11 5.72 -3.31
N THR A 34 26.98 5.61 -1.98
CA THR A 34 26.28 4.51 -1.29
C THR A 34 25.13 4.98 -0.41
N ALA A 35 24.97 6.29 -0.20
CA ALA A 35 23.92 6.88 0.62
C ALA A 35 23.10 7.87 -0.21
N TRP A 36 21.77 7.79 -0.12
CA TRP A 36 20.84 8.60 -0.92
C TRP A 36 21.13 10.10 -0.85
N ALA A 37 21.28 10.62 0.38
CA ALA A 37 21.44 12.04 0.66
C ALA A 37 22.77 12.64 0.18
N THR A 38 23.79 11.80 -0.09
CA THR A 38 25.13 12.25 -0.47
C THR A 38 25.62 11.60 -1.76
N ALA A 39 24.76 10.89 -2.48
CA ALA A 39 25.09 10.32 -3.77
C ALA A 39 25.33 11.43 -4.80
N VAL A 40 26.15 11.13 -5.80
CA VAL A 40 26.34 12.03 -6.93
C VAL A 40 25.19 11.77 -7.92
N TRP A 41 24.34 12.78 -8.10
CA TRP A 41 23.16 12.71 -8.97
C TRP A 41 23.40 13.46 -10.28
N SER A 42 22.97 12.91 -11.41
CA SER A 42 23.13 13.54 -12.73
C SER A 42 22.40 14.89 -12.85
N CYS A 43 21.36 15.12 -12.04
CA CYS A 43 20.61 16.37 -11.98
C CYS A 43 21.28 17.43 -11.09
N GLY A 44 22.39 17.11 -10.42
CA GLY A 44 23.17 18.06 -9.61
C GLY A 44 22.60 18.36 -8.22
N HIS A 45 21.50 17.71 -7.81
CA HIS A 45 20.89 17.83 -6.48
C HIS A 45 20.36 16.48 -5.97
N VAL A 46 20.01 16.42 -4.69
CA VAL A 46 19.31 15.25 -4.12
C VAL A 46 17.87 15.23 -4.68
N PRO A 47 17.36 14.07 -5.14
CA PRO A 47 16.00 13.99 -5.67
C PRO A 47 14.93 14.33 -4.64
N THR A 48 13.84 14.90 -5.17
CA THR A 48 12.61 15.30 -4.47
C THR A 48 11.41 14.58 -5.08
N LEU A 49 10.20 14.83 -4.57
CA LEU A 49 8.96 14.29 -5.16
C LEU A 49 8.67 14.75 -6.61
N ALA A 50 9.38 15.76 -7.13
CA ALA A 50 9.24 16.19 -8.53
C ALA A 50 10.11 15.37 -9.50
N ASP A 51 11.12 14.65 -9.02
CA ASP A 51 12.19 14.12 -9.87
C ASP A 51 11.98 12.65 -10.26
N ALA A 52 12.25 12.31 -11.51
CA ALA A 52 12.30 10.92 -11.93
C ALA A 52 13.68 10.32 -11.63
N VAL A 53 13.74 9.37 -10.69
CA VAL A 53 14.98 8.77 -10.21
C VAL A 53 15.27 7.44 -10.93
N THR A 54 16.52 7.23 -11.34
CA THR A 54 17.03 5.93 -11.80
C THR A 54 18.23 5.50 -10.97
N ILE A 55 18.16 4.29 -10.40
CA ILE A 55 19.31 3.61 -9.80
C ILE A 55 19.84 2.56 -10.80
N PRO A 56 20.96 2.83 -11.48
CA PRO A 56 21.48 1.98 -12.54
C PRO A 56 22.16 0.73 -12.00
N THR A 57 22.52 -0.18 -12.91
CA THR A 57 23.18 -1.43 -12.53
C THR A 57 24.54 -1.16 -11.92
N GLY A 58 24.86 -1.88 -10.84
CA GLY A 58 26.12 -1.71 -10.11
C GLY A 58 26.11 -0.60 -9.05
N VAL A 59 25.01 0.14 -8.90
CA VAL A 59 24.82 1.12 -7.82
C VAL A 59 23.84 0.57 -6.79
N THR A 60 24.20 0.68 -5.51
CA THR A 60 23.30 0.40 -4.39
C THR A 60 23.26 1.64 -3.51
N LEU A 61 22.07 2.19 -3.30
CA LEU A 61 21.86 3.33 -2.42
C LEU A 61 21.20 2.88 -1.11
N THR A 62 21.71 3.42 -0.01
CA THR A 62 21.12 3.29 1.31
C THR A 62 20.31 4.53 1.64
N VAL A 63 19.05 4.33 2.02
CA VAL A 63 18.20 5.37 2.61
C VAL A 63 18.24 5.20 4.11
N ALA A 64 18.79 6.19 4.82
CA ALA A 64 18.98 6.15 6.28
C ALA A 64 18.01 7.04 7.06
N GLY A 65 17.18 7.81 6.36
CA GLY A 65 16.21 8.74 6.93
C GLY A 65 15.07 8.99 5.94
N ALA A 66 14.52 10.21 5.92
CA ALA A 66 13.56 10.62 4.91
C ALA A 66 14.25 10.87 3.56
N ALA A 67 13.65 10.35 2.50
CA ALA A 67 14.04 10.58 1.12
C ALA A 67 12.79 10.65 0.24
N GLU A 68 12.93 11.21 -0.96
CA GLU A 68 11.82 11.46 -1.86
C GLU A 68 12.20 11.17 -3.32
N ALA A 69 11.23 10.72 -4.10
CA ALA A 69 11.32 10.61 -5.55
C ALA A 69 9.94 10.86 -6.17
N GLY A 70 9.91 11.47 -7.35
CA GLY A 70 8.75 11.44 -8.24
C GLY A 70 8.51 10.02 -8.73
N ALA A 71 9.16 9.60 -9.80
CA ALA A 71 9.17 8.18 -10.20
C ALA A 71 10.47 7.51 -9.73
N LEU A 72 10.46 6.19 -9.52
CA LEU A 72 11.67 5.44 -9.16
C LEU A 72 11.87 4.25 -10.09
N THR A 73 12.95 4.26 -10.85
CA THR A 73 13.39 3.14 -11.69
C THR A 73 14.53 2.40 -11.03
N LEU A 74 14.32 1.11 -10.73
CA LEU A 74 15.32 0.18 -10.22
C LEU A 74 15.73 -0.78 -11.32
N THR A 75 17.01 -0.76 -11.70
CA THR A 75 17.50 -1.68 -12.73
C THR A 75 17.67 -3.11 -12.20
N THR A 76 17.26 -4.12 -12.96
CA THR A 76 17.22 -5.51 -12.51
C THR A 76 18.60 -6.16 -12.55
N SER A 77 19.24 -6.30 -11.39
CA SER A 77 20.23 -7.35 -11.03
C SER A 77 20.89 -7.02 -9.69
N GLY A 78 20.65 -7.82 -8.65
CA GLY A 78 21.18 -7.54 -7.31
C GLY A 78 20.48 -6.37 -6.62
N THR A 79 21.07 -5.88 -5.53
CA THR A 79 20.48 -4.85 -4.68
C THR A 79 20.62 -3.46 -5.31
N ARG A 80 19.52 -2.71 -5.38
CA ARG A 80 19.53 -1.29 -5.78
C ARG A 80 19.25 -0.37 -4.62
N LEU A 81 18.41 -0.83 -3.70
CA LEU A 81 17.96 -0.02 -2.57
C LEU A 81 18.10 -0.81 -1.28
N SER A 82 18.74 -0.18 -0.29
CA SER A 82 18.80 -0.64 1.09
C SER A 82 18.09 0.37 1.97
N LEU A 83 17.03 -0.05 2.66
CA LEU A 83 16.25 0.81 3.55
C LEU A 83 16.66 0.53 4.99
N ALA A 84 17.32 1.51 5.63
CA ALA A 84 17.66 1.37 7.04
C ALA A 84 16.40 1.32 7.91
N SER A 85 16.54 0.79 9.12
CA SER A 85 15.45 0.81 10.11
C SER A 85 14.97 2.24 10.34
N ASN A 86 13.65 2.44 10.32
CA ASN A 86 12.97 3.74 10.43
C ASN A 86 13.20 4.73 9.28
N ALA A 87 13.88 4.32 8.20
CA ALA A 87 13.97 5.13 7.00
C ALA A 87 12.66 5.10 6.20
N THR A 88 12.39 6.16 5.44
CA THR A 88 11.24 6.24 4.54
C THR A 88 11.66 6.88 3.23
N LEU A 89 11.44 6.18 2.11
CA LEU A 89 11.52 6.75 0.77
C LEU A 89 10.10 6.97 0.23
N SER A 90 9.71 8.23 0.10
CA SER A 90 8.41 8.61 -0.45
C SER A 90 8.47 8.68 -1.98
N ILE A 91 7.47 8.10 -2.65
CA ILE A 91 7.39 7.98 -4.11
C ILE A 91 6.06 8.57 -4.58
N ALA A 92 6.08 9.70 -5.31
CA ALA A 92 4.88 10.36 -5.82
C ALA A 92 4.34 9.77 -7.14
N GLY A 93 5.16 8.99 -7.84
CA GLY A 93 4.91 8.39 -9.14
C GLY A 93 4.92 6.86 -9.09
N THR A 94 5.34 6.24 -10.19
CA THR A 94 5.39 4.78 -10.35
C THR A 94 6.74 4.21 -9.92
N LEU A 95 6.72 3.06 -9.23
CA LEU A 95 7.90 2.21 -9.02
C LEU A 95 8.08 1.30 -10.24
N ILE A 96 9.18 1.51 -10.96
CA ILE A 96 9.52 0.84 -12.21
C ILE A 96 10.66 -0.13 -11.96
N VAL A 97 10.49 -1.37 -12.41
CA VAL A 97 11.57 -2.36 -12.46
C VAL A 97 11.89 -2.67 -13.93
N SER A 98 13.16 -2.58 -14.32
CA SER A 98 13.59 -2.65 -15.72
C SER A 98 15.00 -3.24 -15.87
N PRO A 99 15.31 -4.01 -16.93
CA PRO A 99 14.42 -4.41 -18.02
C PRO A 99 13.50 -5.60 -17.71
N GLY A 100 13.72 -6.32 -16.60
CA GLY A 100 13.00 -7.57 -16.31
C GLY A 100 12.21 -7.54 -15.00
N VAL A 101 11.93 -8.74 -14.49
CA VAL A 101 11.27 -8.95 -13.18
C VAL A 101 12.24 -8.67 -12.02
N PRO A 102 11.74 -8.22 -10.86
CA PRO A 102 12.57 -7.97 -9.70
C PRO A 102 13.16 -9.27 -9.13
N TYR A 103 14.43 -9.22 -8.72
CA TYR A 103 15.01 -10.25 -7.86
C TYR A 103 14.54 -10.04 -6.41
N ALA A 104 14.53 -11.11 -5.61
CA ALA A 104 14.15 -11.03 -4.20
C ALA A 104 14.99 -10.01 -3.39
N SER A 105 16.23 -9.75 -3.82
CA SER A 105 17.16 -8.82 -3.18
C SER A 105 17.15 -7.41 -3.78
N LEU A 106 16.24 -7.07 -4.70
CA LEU A 106 16.25 -5.78 -5.39
C LEU A 106 16.16 -4.60 -4.40
N VAL A 107 15.27 -4.76 -3.43
CA VAL A 107 15.09 -3.87 -2.27
C VAL A 107 15.30 -4.73 -1.02
N ILE A 108 16.12 -4.24 -0.08
CA ILE A 108 16.40 -4.92 1.19
C ILE A 108 16.26 -3.96 2.37
N GLY A 109 16.23 -4.51 3.58
CA GLY A 109 16.15 -3.75 4.83
C GLY A 109 14.72 -3.57 5.32
N SER A 110 14.56 -2.91 6.47
CA SER A 110 13.30 -2.83 7.23
C SER A 110 12.69 -1.42 7.28
N GLY A 111 13.19 -0.50 6.46
CA GLY A 111 12.53 0.79 6.23
C GLY A 111 11.34 0.68 5.28
N TRP A 112 10.77 1.83 4.93
CA TRP A 112 9.51 1.96 4.21
C TRP A 112 9.70 2.53 2.80
N LEU A 113 9.07 1.91 1.80
CA LEU A 113 8.67 2.63 0.59
C LEU A 113 7.26 3.16 0.79
N ARG A 114 7.09 4.47 0.70
CA ARG A 114 5.81 5.14 0.92
C ARG A 114 5.30 5.75 -0.37
N PHE A 115 4.18 5.26 -0.90
CA PHE A 115 3.53 5.83 -2.08
C PHE A 115 2.60 6.97 -1.66
N VAL A 116 2.81 8.18 -2.19
CA VAL A 116 2.09 9.42 -1.80
C VAL A 116 1.54 10.19 -3.01
N GLY A 117 0.56 11.08 -2.86
CA GLY A 117 0.06 11.93 -3.95
C GLY A 117 -1.09 11.32 -4.76
N GLU A 118 -1.29 11.83 -5.97
CA GLU A 118 -2.49 11.61 -6.80
C GLU A 118 -2.66 10.20 -7.41
N SER A 119 -3.81 9.95 -8.05
CA SER A 119 -4.16 8.70 -8.73
C SER A 119 -3.17 8.31 -9.84
N ARG A 120 -2.73 7.05 -9.85
CA ARG A 120 -1.72 6.55 -10.81
C ARG A 120 -1.59 5.02 -10.79
N GLU A 121 -0.85 4.48 -11.75
CA GLU A 121 -0.31 3.12 -11.63
C GLU A 121 0.88 3.12 -10.67
N LEU A 122 0.83 2.27 -9.64
CA LEU A 122 1.84 2.23 -8.57
C LEU A 122 3.10 1.47 -8.99
N PHE A 123 2.95 0.45 -9.83
CA PHE A 123 4.02 -0.44 -10.28
C PHE A 123 3.91 -0.69 -11.77
N ASN A 124 5.04 -0.75 -12.49
CA ASN A 124 4.99 -1.13 -13.90
C ASN A 124 4.68 -2.63 -14.11
N ALA A 125 4.40 -3.02 -15.35
CA ALA A 125 4.03 -4.39 -15.72
C ALA A 125 5.09 -5.48 -15.43
N ASN A 126 6.35 -5.08 -15.19
CA ASN A 126 7.45 -5.97 -14.83
C ASN A 126 7.51 -6.30 -13.33
N TRP A 127 6.75 -5.58 -12.50
CA TRP A 127 6.72 -5.84 -11.07
C TRP A 127 6.16 -7.24 -10.78
N GLU A 128 6.74 -7.91 -9.79
CA GLU A 128 6.29 -9.21 -9.32
C GLU A 128 6.45 -9.34 -7.81
N ALA A 129 5.69 -10.26 -7.22
CA ALA A 129 5.75 -10.64 -5.82
C ALA A 129 6.98 -11.51 -5.49
N ALA A 130 8.18 -11.01 -5.82
CA ALA A 130 9.45 -11.73 -5.66
C ALA A 130 10.25 -11.32 -4.42
N THR A 131 10.04 -10.12 -3.90
CA THR A 131 10.78 -9.55 -2.76
C THR A 131 10.12 -9.91 -1.42
N VAL A 132 10.92 -9.98 -0.35
CA VAL A 132 10.48 -10.29 1.04
C VAL A 132 11.19 -9.37 2.03
N GLY A 133 10.62 -9.16 3.22
CA GLY A 133 11.36 -8.58 4.34
C GLY A 133 11.36 -7.05 4.47
N TRP A 134 10.83 -6.32 3.49
CA TRP A 134 10.79 -4.86 3.46
C TRP A 134 9.34 -4.37 3.57
N HIS A 135 9.12 -3.08 3.86
CA HIS A 135 7.78 -2.56 4.13
C HIS A 135 7.29 -1.59 3.05
N MET A 136 5.99 -1.63 2.77
CA MET A 136 5.32 -0.65 1.90
C MET A 136 4.19 0.06 2.64
N GLU A 137 4.09 1.36 2.44
CA GLU A 137 2.97 2.19 2.85
C GLU A 137 2.32 2.84 1.63
N PHE A 138 1.00 2.84 1.57
CA PHE A 138 0.20 3.58 0.60
C PHE A 138 -0.55 4.69 1.35
N ALA A 139 -0.12 5.92 1.14
CA ALA A 139 -0.67 7.13 1.76
C ALA A 139 -1.01 8.15 0.66
N LEU A 140 -1.93 7.76 -0.22
CA LEU A 140 -2.35 8.58 -1.36
C LEU A 140 -3.25 9.73 -0.90
N ASP A 141 -3.42 10.74 -1.76
CA ASP A 141 -4.33 11.85 -1.48
C ASP A 141 -5.77 11.35 -1.30
N GLU A 142 -6.59 12.13 -0.60
CA GLU A 142 -8.00 11.78 -0.39
C GLU A 142 -8.73 11.60 -1.72
N GLY A 143 -9.43 10.46 -1.88
CA GLY A 143 -10.10 10.10 -3.13
C GLY A 143 -9.19 9.62 -4.26
N ALA A 144 -7.86 9.68 -4.09
CA ALA A 144 -6.93 9.17 -5.10
C ALA A 144 -6.93 7.64 -5.16
N VAL A 145 -6.69 7.10 -6.36
CA VAL A 145 -6.67 5.66 -6.65
C VAL A 145 -5.31 5.26 -7.23
N GLY A 146 -4.58 4.46 -6.49
CA GLY A 146 -3.39 3.75 -6.94
C GLY A 146 -3.76 2.40 -7.52
N THR A 147 -3.41 2.11 -8.77
CA THR A 147 -3.69 0.82 -9.41
C THR A 147 -2.46 -0.07 -9.50
N ALA A 148 -2.67 -1.38 -9.43
CA ALA A 148 -1.63 -2.39 -9.66
C ALA A 148 -2.20 -3.60 -10.40
N SER A 149 -1.60 -3.96 -11.54
CA SER A 149 -1.99 -5.15 -12.32
C SER A 149 -1.28 -6.44 -11.86
N ARG A 150 -0.34 -6.30 -10.92
CA ARG A 150 0.54 -7.37 -10.42
C ARG A 150 0.40 -7.52 -8.91
N ALA A 151 0.81 -8.69 -8.41
CA ALA A 151 0.73 -8.99 -6.99
C ALA A 151 1.64 -8.04 -6.19
N ILE A 152 1.13 -7.55 -5.06
CA ILE A 152 1.87 -6.68 -4.14
C ILE A 152 2.41 -7.56 -3.01
N LYS A 153 3.71 -7.49 -2.75
CA LYS A 153 4.38 -8.31 -1.73
C LYS A 153 5.37 -7.48 -0.91
N ALA A 154 5.24 -7.56 0.42
CA ALA A 154 6.12 -6.91 1.39
C ALA A 154 5.94 -7.59 2.76
N GLY A 155 6.89 -7.44 3.69
CA GLY A 155 6.76 -7.90 5.07
C GLY A 155 5.65 -7.17 5.83
N GLU A 156 5.53 -5.86 5.63
CA GLU A 156 4.40 -5.08 6.14
C GLU A 156 3.80 -4.26 5.00
N LEU A 157 2.47 -4.35 4.86
CA LEU A 157 1.68 -3.58 3.92
C LEU A 157 0.72 -2.68 4.71
N ARG A 158 0.91 -1.36 4.60
CA ARG A 158 0.07 -0.37 5.27
C ARG A 158 -0.69 0.46 4.25
N PHE A 159 -2.00 0.51 4.39
CA PHE A 159 -2.88 1.38 3.61
C PHE A 159 -3.38 2.47 4.55
N THR A 160 -2.76 3.65 4.48
CA THR A 160 -2.99 4.76 5.41
C THR A 160 -4.06 5.72 4.89
N SER A 161 -4.13 5.94 3.57
CA SER A 161 -5.13 6.82 2.94
C SER A 161 -5.32 6.52 1.45
N GLY A 162 -6.42 7.03 0.90
CA GLY A 162 -6.80 6.81 -0.51
C GLY A 162 -7.22 5.38 -0.79
N THR A 163 -7.26 5.02 -2.07
CA THR A 163 -7.62 3.67 -2.53
C THR A 163 -6.45 3.00 -3.23
N VAL A 164 -6.13 1.76 -2.85
CA VAL A 164 -5.32 0.87 -3.67
C VAL A 164 -6.21 -0.18 -4.31
N ALA A 165 -6.23 -0.22 -5.63
CA ALA A 165 -6.99 -1.16 -6.43
C ALA A 165 -6.06 -2.11 -7.19
N THR A 166 -6.15 -3.41 -6.94
CA THR A 166 -5.37 -4.42 -7.66
C THR A 166 -6.22 -5.54 -8.24
N THR A 167 -5.79 -6.05 -9.39
CA THR A 167 -6.38 -7.25 -10.00
C THR A 167 -5.66 -8.54 -9.60
N SER A 168 -4.71 -8.47 -8.66
CA SER A 168 -3.83 -9.57 -8.28
C SER A 168 -3.76 -9.75 -6.76
N ASP A 169 -2.95 -10.69 -6.30
CA ASP A 169 -2.86 -11.06 -4.89
C ASP A 169 -2.21 -9.95 -4.05
N ILE A 170 -2.61 -9.91 -2.78
CA ILE A 170 -1.93 -9.17 -1.72
C ILE A 170 -1.18 -10.19 -0.86
N ARG A 171 0.14 -10.07 -0.82
CA ARG A 171 1.06 -11.05 -0.23
C ARG A 171 1.88 -10.44 0.90
N PRO A 172 1.31 -10.29 2.11
CA PRO A 172 2.09 -9.92 3.29
C PRO A 172 3.05 -11.07 3.65
N ASP A 173 4.36 -10.91 3.45
CA ASP A 173 5.38 -11.96 3.63
C ASP A 173 6.74 -11.38 4.08
N ASP A 174 7.13 -11.72 5.30
CA ASP A 174 8.41 -11.34 5.89
C ASP A 174 9.49 -12.44 5.75
N GLY A 175 9.21 -13.47 4.94
CA GLY A 175 10.13 -14.55 4.62
C GLY A 175 10.03 -15.80 5.51
N LEU A 176 9.15 -15.78 6.52
CA LEU A 176 8.93 -16.91 7.43
C LEU A 176 7.45 -17.30 7.53
N ASP A 177 7.17 -18.51 8.01
CA ASP A 177 5.79 -18.91 8.30
C ASP A 177 5.13 -17.99 9.31
N ASN A 178 3.84 -17.70 9.12
CA ASN A 178 3.05 -16.90 10.05
C ASN A 178 3.60 -15.49 10.30
N THR A 179 4.33 -14.95 9.32
CA THR A 179 4.80 -13.56 9.29
C THR A 179 4.11 -12.79 8.18
N GLY A 180 4.34 -11.49 8.12
CA GLY A 180 3.64 -10.63 7.19
C GLY A 180 2.41 -9.98 7.84
N ILE A 181 2.25 -8.68 7.65
CA ILE A 181 1.14 -7.90 8.21
C ILE A 181 0.49 -7.07 7.12
N VAL A 182 -0.85 -7.00 7.15
CA VAL A 182 -1.65 -6.00 6.43
C VAL A 182 -2.39 -5.13 7.43
N THR A 183 -2.28 -3.81 7.28
CA THR A 183 -3.09 -2.85 8.03
C THR A 183 -3.79 -1.91 7.05
N ILE A 184 -5.11 -1.81 7.16
CA ILE A 184 -5.91 -0.84 6.40
C ILE A 184 -6.49 0.13 7.41
N ALA A 185 -5.94 1.34 7.47
CA ALA A 185 -6.35 2.38 8.41
C ALA A 185 -7.72 2.96 8.04
N ALA A 186 -8.36 3.61 9.02
CA ALA A 186 -9.60 4.35 8.80
C ALA A 186 -9.45 5.36 7.65
N GLY A 187 -10.45 5.41 6.76
CA GLY A 187 -10.44 6.25 5.57
C GLY A 187 -9.65 5.69 4.37
N ALA A 188 -8.86 4.62 4.55
CA ALA A 188 -8.19 3.93 3.44
C ALA A 188 -9.05 2.80 2.87
N VAL A 189 -8.83 2.49 1.59
CA VAL A 189 -9.50 1.38 0.88
C VAL A 189 -8.46 0.48 0.22
N LEU A 190 -8.48 -0.80 0.54
CA LEU A 190 -7.85 -1.84 -0.27
C LEU A 190 -8.93 -2.58 -1.06
N SER A 191 -8.87 -2.49 -2.40
CA SER A 191 -9.73 -3.24 -3.31
C SER A 191 -8.91 -4.26 -4.09
N THR A 192 -9.17 -5.57 -3.92
CA THR A 192 -8.45 -6.61 -4.66
C THR A 192 -9.40 -7.64 -5.31
N THR A 193 -9.03 -8.13 -6.50
CA THR A 193 -9.67 -9.33 -7.08
C THR A 193 -8.90 -10.62 -6.82
N GLY A 194 -7.66 -10.52 -6.32
CA GLY A 194 -6.82 -11.65 -5.95
C GLY A 194 -7.04 -12.09 -4.50
N ASN A 195 -6.30 -13.12 -4.10
CA ASN A 195 -6.32 -13.61 -2.72
C ASN A 195 -5.50 -12.70 -1.81
N ILE A 196 -5.73 -12.82 -0.50
CA ILE A 196 -4.86 -12.25 0.53
C ILE A 196 -4.26 -13.40 1.32
N GLU A 197 -3.01 -13.74 1.03
CA GLU A 197 -2.30 -14.87 1.63
C GLU A 197 -0.79 -14.64 1.53
N ARG A 198 -0.02 -15.17 2.50
CA ARG A 198 1.42 -14.88 2.61
C ARG A 198 2.17 -15.20 1.32
N THR A 199 1.90 -16.37 0.76
CA THR A 199 2.46 -16.80 -0.53
C THR A 199 1.33 -17.25 -1.44
N GLY A 200 1.57 -17.31 -2.76
CA GLY A 200 0.63 -17.94 -3.69
C GLY A 200 0.51 -19.47 -3.52
N THR A 201 0.96 -20.02 -2.39
CA THR A 201 0.90 -21.44 -2.06
C THR A 201 -0.14 -21.66 -0.97
N ALA A 202 -1.04 -22.60 -1.20
CA ALA A 202 -2.12 -22.84 -0.27
C ALA A 202 -1.60 -23.32 1.10
N GLY A 203 -2.02 -22.65 2.18
CA GLY A 203 -1.71 -23.06 3.56
C GLY A 203 -0.70 -22.14 4.25
N ALA A 204 0.01 -21.30 3.49
CA ALA A 204 0.83 -20.24 4.04
C ALA A 204 -0.04 -19.11 4.59
N GLN A 205 -0.12 -19.00 5.92
CA GLN A 205 -0.79 -17.89 6.60
C GLN A 205 0.19 -16.75 6.82
N SER A 206 -0.32 -15.52 6.72
CA SER A 206 0.37 -14.35 7.27
C SER A 206 0.12 -14.22 8.77
N SER A 207 0.80 -13.28 9.42
CA SER A 207 0.60 -13.04 10.85
C SER A 207 -0.78 -12.44 11.12
N ALA A 208 -1.03 -11.25 10.55
CA ALA A 208 -2.21 -10.47 10.87
C ALA A 208 -2.74 -9.67 9.67
N ILE A 209 -4.06 -9.50 9.65
CA ILE A 209 -4.76 -8.56 8.79
C ILE A 209 -5.68 -7.73 9.69
N THR A 210 -5.46 -6.42 9.73
CA THR A 210 -6.28 -5.46 10.49
C THR A 210 -6.99 -4.52 9.54
N VAL A 211 -8.30 -4.37 9.71
CA VAL A 211 -9.17 -3.60 8.83
C VAL A 211 -9.96 -2.57 9.65
N ASP A 212 -9.44 -1.35 9.73
CA ASP A 212 -10.12 -0.18 10.32
C ASP A 212 -10.71 0.73 9.22
N GLY A 213 -10.25 0.58 7.98
CA GLY A 213 -10.84 1.18 6.77
C GLY A 213 -11.73 0.20 6.02
N THR A 214 -11.64 0.16 4.70
CA THR A 214 -12.39 -0.81 3.88
C THR A 214 -11.47 -1.81 3.18
N LEU A 215 -11.72 -3.10 3.43
CA LEU A 215 -11.22 -4.19 2.60
C LEU A 215 -12.32 -4.65 1.65
N ALA A 216 -12.24 -4.29 0.37
CA ALA A 216 -13.11 -4.79 -0.69
C ALA A 216 -12.42 -5.92 -1.44
N THR A 217 -13.03 -7.11 -1.47
CA THR A 217 -12.41 -8.26 -2.15
C THR A 217 -13.39 -9.08 -2.98
N SER A 218 -12.96 -9.47 -4.18
CA SER A 218 -13.56 -10.57 -4.96
C SER A 218 -12.68 -11.82 -5.02
N GLY A 219 -11.57 -11.81 -4.28
CA GLY A 219 -10.68 -12.95 -4.11
C GLY A 219 -11.38 -14.15 -3.49
N SER A 220 -10.79 -15.33 -3.66
CA SER A 220 -11.39 -16.55 -3.12
C SER A 220 -11.07 -16.81 -1.66
N ARG A 221 -9.98 -16.19 -1.16
CA ARG A 221 -9.38 -16.54 0.11
C ARG A 221 -8.75 -15.35 0.83
N ILE A 222 -8.89 -15.34 2.15
CA ILE A 222 -8.08 -14.55 3.10
C ILE A 222 -7.42 -15.52 4.08
N SER A 223 -6.10 -15.43 4.27
CA SER A 223 -5.28 -16.39 5.01
C SER A 223 -4.27 -15.69 5.94
N ALA A 224 -4.60 -15.57 7.22
CA ALA A 224 -3.76 -15.00 8.27
C ALA A 224 -4.08 -15.67 9.61
N ASN A 225 -3.20 -15.63 10.60
CA ASN A 225 -3.53 -16.17 11.93
C ASN A 225 -4.69 -15.39 12.56
N THR A 226 -4.61 -14.07 12.49
CA THR A 226 -5.64 -13.16 13.00
C THR A 226 -6.13 -12.25 11.88
N ILE A 227 -7.44 -12.16 11.74
CA ILE A 227 -8.14 -11.23 10.85
C ILE A 227 -9.11 -10.45 11.73
N ALA A 228 -8.81 -9.17 11.95
CA ALA A 228 -9.60 -8.28 12.78
C ALA A 228 -10.21 -7.19 11.90
N VAL A 229 -11.54 -7.08 11.94
CA VAL A 229 -12.25 -5.91 11.40
C VAL A 229 -12.61 -5.03 12.60
N GLY A 230 -11.93 -3.89 12.70
CA GLY A 230 -12.02 -2.98 13.84
C GLY A 230 -13.27 -2.11 13.80
N ASP A 231 -13.45 -1.29 14.84
CA ASP A 231 -14.55 -0.33 14.93
C ASP A 231 -14.55 0.66 13.75
N GLY A 232 -15.68 0.75 13.03
CA GLY A 232 -15.81 1.50 11.78
C GLY A 232 -15.21 0.81 10.54
N GLY A 233 -14.48 -0.28 10.71
CA GLY A 233 -13.90 -1.08 9.63
C GLY A 233 -14.96 -1.85 8.83
N THR A 234 -14.68 -2.08 7.55
CA THR A 234 -15.59 -2.81 6.65
C THR A 234 -14.87 -3.92 5.89
N LEU A 235 -15.35 -5.16 6.03
CA LEU A 235 -15.04 -6.25 5.10
C LEU A 235 -16.14 -6.34 4.05
N ARG A 236 -15.85 -5.90 2.82
CA ARG A 236 -16.78 -5.86 1.69
C ARG A 236 -16.51 -6.99 0.70
N VAL A 237 -17.37 -8.01 0.70
CA VAL A 237 -17.26 -9.20 -0.13
C VAL A 237 -18.04 -9.04 -1.42
N LYS A 238 -17.35 -9.17 -2.56
CA LYS A 238 -17.92 -9.06 -3.92
C LYS A 238 -17.98 -10.40 -4.65
N ARG A 239 -17.47 -11.48 -4.04
CA ARG A 239 -17.43 -12.83 -4.62
C ARG A 239 -18.75 -13.57 -4.43
N ALA A 240 -19.21 -14.25 -5.50
CA ALA A 240 -20.44 -15.05 -5.51
C ALA A 240 -20.46 -16.18 -4.45
N GLY A 241 -19.36 -16.92 -4.26
CA GLY A 241 -19.29 -18.04 -3.32
C GLY A 241 -18.78 -17.70 -1.91
N GLY A 242 -18.80 -16.43 -1.52
CA GLY A 242 -18.19 -15.97 -0.26
C GLY A 242 -16.66 -16.15 -0.25
N LEU A 243 -16.06 -16.04 0.93
CA LEU A 243 -14.63 -16.18 1.17
C LEU A 243 -14.31 -17.47 1.91
N THR A 244 -13.21 -18.12 1.50
CA THR A 244 -12.53 -19.09 2.38
C THR A 244 -11.66 -18.31 3.35
N ILE A 245 -11.96 -18.42 4.65
CA ILE A 245 -11.17 -17.80 5.70
C ILE A 245 -10.29 -18.86 6.34
N ALA A 246 -8.97 -18.68 6.26
CA ALA A 246 -7.98 -19.49 6.95
C ALA A 246 -7.36 -18.64 8.07
N GLY A 247 -7.91 -18.73 9.27
CA GLY A 247 -7.54 -17.86 10.40
C GLY A 247 -8.65 -17.69 11.42
N ALA A 248 -8.35 -16.97 12.50
CA ALA A 248 -9.35 -16.44 13.40
C ALA A 248 -9.88 -15.11 12.86
N LEU A 249 -11.14 -15.09 12.41
CA LEU A 249 -11.83 -13.87 11.99
C LEU A 249 -12.70 -13.33 13.14
N SER A 250 -12.58 -12.03 13.38
CA SER A 250 -13.35 -11.30 14.39
C SER A 250 -13.84 -9.95 13.86
N TYR A 251 -14.97 -9.51 14.41
CA TYR A 251 -15.58 -8.22 14.12
C TYR A 251 -15.79 -7.51 15.45
N ASP A 252 -15.28 -6.28 15.56
CA ASP A 252 -15.58 -5.40 16.67
C ASP A 252 -17.04 -4.89 16.59
N PRO A 253 -17.63 -4.37 17.69
CA PRO A 253 -19.03 -3.98 17.73
C PRO A 253 -19.50 -2.99 16.65
N GLY A 254 -18.63 -2.10 16.15
CA GLY A 254 -18.94 -1.17 15.06
C GLY A 254 -18.38 -1.57 13.69
N ALA A 255 -17.81 -2.77 13.56
CA ALA A 255 -17.31 -3.30 12.28
C ALA A 255 -18.47 -3.77 11.38
N THR A 256 -18.35 -3.61 10.07
CA THR A 256 -19.38 -4.04 9.10
C THR A 256 -18.89 -5.17 8.19
N LEU A 257 -19.71 -6.22 8.06
CA LEU A 257 -19.62 -7.18 6.96
C LEU A 257 -20.60 -6.76 5.86
N ALA A 258 -20.08 -6.46 4.66
CA ALA A 258 -20.89 -6.00 3.53
C ALA A 258 -20.83 -6.99 2.35
N TYR A 259 -21.98 -7.26 1.73
CA TYR A 259 -22.10 -8.09 0.52
C TYR A 259 -22.47 -7.21 -0.67
N ALA A 260 -21.55 -7.05 -1.62
CA ALA A 260 -21.66 -6.05 -2.69
C ALA A 260 -21.23 -6.59 -4.07
N GLY A 261 -21.53 -7.86 -4.33
CA GLY A 261 -21.36 -8.50 -5.64
C GLY A 261 -22.37 -8.01 -6.68
N SER A 262 -22.14 -8.38 -7.94
CA SER A 262 -23.07 -8.11 -9.06
C SER A 262 -23.88 -9.33 -9.49
N SER A 263 -23.72 -10.44 -8.78
CA SER A 263 -24.44 -11.70 -8.98
C SER A 263 -24.91 -12.22 -7.62
N THR A 264 -25.85 -13.17 -7.61
CA THR A 264 -26.29 -13.79 -6.36
C THR A 264 -25.09 -14.29 -5.56
N GLN A 265 -25.02 -13.90 -4.29
CA GLN A 265 -23.96 -14.31 -3.38
C GLN A 265 -24.49 -15.34 -2.37
N THR A 266 -23.60 -16.25 -1.99
CA THR A 266 -23.78 -17.13 -0.83
C THR A 266 -22.67 -16.82 0.16
N THR A 267 -23.02 -16.64 1.42
CA THR A 267 -22.03 -16.37 2.47
C THR A 267 -21.20 -17.62 2.80
N ASN A 268 -19.97 -17.46 3.28
CA ASN A 268 -19.11 -18.58 3.65
C ASN A 268 -18.32 -18.31 4.95
N GLY A 269 -16.99 -18.46 4.94
CA GLY A 269 -16.15 -18.35 6.12
C GLY A 269 -16.11 -16.94 6.71
N GLU A 270 -16.42 -15.92 5.92
CA GLU A 270 -16.48 -14.53 6.35
C GLU A 270 -17.65 -14.23 7.28
N LEU A 271 -18.75 -14.98 7.17
CA LEU A 271 -19.89 -14.85 8.07
C LEU A 271 -19.55 -15.60 9.35
N THR A 272 -19.38 -14.92 10.47
CA THR A 272 -19.15 -15.51 11.80
C THR A 272 -20.49 -15.73 12.51
N ALA A 273 -20.49 -16.20 13.77
CA ALA A 273 -21.73 -16.30 14.55
C ALA A 273 -22.27 -14.92 14.99
N ASN A 274 -21.38 -13.92 15.11
CA ASN A 274 -21.70 -12.55 15.48
C ASN A 274 -20.94 -11.59 14.57
N VAL A 275 -21.64 -10.59 14.04
CA VAL A 275 -21.05 -9.46 13.31
C VAL A 275 -21.53 -8.16 13.95
N GLY A 276 -20.70 -7.11 13.90
CA GLY A 276 -21.09 -5.77 14.36
C GLY A 276 -22.27 -5.25 13.54
N GLY A 277 -22.03 -4.93 12.27
CA GLY A 277 -23.04 -4.61 11.27
C GLY A 277 -23.07 -5.62 10.13
N LEU A 278 -24.22 -5.72 9.47
CA LEU A 278 -24.41 -6.51 8.25
C LEU A 278 -25.08 -5.63 7.19
N ALA A 279 -24.41 -5.44 6.06
CA ALA A 279 -24.94 -4.72 4.91
C ALA A 279 -25.13 -5.65 3.70
N VAL A 280 -26.33 -5.68 3.15
CA VAL A 280 -26.65 -6.37 1.89
C VAL A 280 -26.83 -5.32 0.81
N GLU A 281 -25.76 -5.10 0.05
CA GLU A 281 -25.64 -4.13 -1.05
C GLU A 281 -25.59 -4.84 -2.41
N ASN A 282 -26.38 -5.91 -2.53
CA ASN A 282 -26.41 -6.75 -3.71
C ASN A 282 -27.87 -7.03 -4.12
N SER A 283 -28.31 -6.32 -5.15
CA SER A 283 -29.66 -6.44 -5.69
C SER A 283 -29.95 -7.80 -6.36
N ALA A 284 -28.92 -8.60 -6.67
CA ALA A 284 -29.08 -9.97 -7.14
C ALA A 284 -29.31 -10.98 -6.00
N GLY A 285 -29.31 -10.53 -4.76
CA GLY A 285 -29.63 -11.31 -3.57
C GLY A 285 -28.42 -11.95 -2.88
N VAL A 286 -28.57 -12.19 -1.58
CA VAL A 286 -27.58 -12.84 -0.72
C VAL A 286 -28.24 -13.96 0.08
N ALA A 287 -27.72 -15.18 -0.07
CA ALA A 287 -28.12 -16.34 0.71
C ALA A 287 -27.16 -16.53 1.90
N LEU A 288 -27.69 -16.45 3.13
CA LEU A 288 -26.94 -16.73 4.34
C LEU A 288 -26.77 -18.25 4.51
N SER A 289 -25.53 -18.71 4.64
CA SER A 289 -25.20 -20.14 4.82
C SER A 289 -25.42 -20.65 6.25
N LYS A 290 -25.64 -19.75 7.20
CA LYS A 290 -25.96 -20.06 8.60
C LYS A 290 -26.65 -18.87 9.29
N PRO A 291 -27.34 -19.09 10.42
CA PRO A 291 -27.82 -18.01 11.27
C PRO A 291 -26.67 -17.14 11.79
N VAL A 292 -26.93 -15.84 11.95
CA VAL A 292 -25.97 -14.85 12.49
C VAL A 292 -26.70 -13.89 13.43
N THR A 293 -26.01 -13.47 14.49
CA THR A 293 -26.44 -12.34 15.32
C THR A 293 -25.77 -11.07 14.81
N VAL A 294 -26.57 -10.05 14.53
CA VAL A 294 -26.08 -8.70 14.20
C VAL A 294 -26.22 -7.85 15.46
N THR A 295 -25.12 -7.37 16.03
CA THR A 295 -25.15 -6.61 17.30
C THR A 295 -25.37 -5.11 17.10
N GLY A 296 -25.22 -4.62 15.87
CA GLY A 296 -25.42 -3.24 15.44
C GLY A 296 -26.41 -3.15 14.28
N GLU A 297 -26.04 -2.45 13.21
CA GLU A 297 -26.96 -2.15 12.10
C GLU A 297 -27.11 -3.32 11.11
N LEU A 298 -28.36 -3.59 10.70
CA LEU A 298 -28.68 -4.42 9.54
C LEU A 298 -29.22 -3.51 8.42
N ALA A 299 -28.45 -3.34 7.36
CA ALA A 299 -28.82 -2.54 6.19
C ALA A 299 -29.14 -3.47 5.00
N LEU A 300 -30.30 -3.28 4.38
CA LEU A 300 -30.74 -4.00 3.17
C LEU A 300 -31.06 -2.97 2.09
N THR A 301 -30.32 -3.00 0.99
CA THR A 301 -30.47 -2.04 -0.13
C THR A 301 -30.67 -2.74 -1.46
#